data_AF-A0A969LKU5-F1
#
_entry.id   AF-A0A969LKU5-F1
#
_cell.length_a   1.000
_cell.length_b   1.000
_cell.length_c   1.000
_cell.angle_alpha   90.00
_cell.angle_beta   90.00
_cell.angle_gamma   90.00
#
_symmetry.space_group_name_H-M   'P 1'
#
loop_
_entity.id
_entity.type
_entity.pdbx_description
1 polymer ?
#
loop_
_entity_poly.entity_id
_entity_poly.type
_entity_poly.pdbx_seq_one_letter_code
_entity_poly.pdbx_strand_id
1 'polypeptide(L)'
;MVRIRGFQSGGNNEPLYVIDGVPTSDPSNLNPQDVASMQILKDGTSSAIYGTRAANGVVIVTTKQGRAGRADVSYEGYVGVQSVTDNMVPAMLDNQEYIEYLKRSGAGSHPVFGAPASFSVPDYIINSSAFKGGVSASDPRANPDLYSLSPLYQILKTSPQGIQLV
;
A
#
# COMPACT_ATOMS: atom_id res chain seq x y z
N MET A 1 -9.04 12.17 3.60
CA MET A 1 -9.72 12.88 4.71
C MET A 1 -9.71 14.37 4.43
N VAL A 2 -10.87 15.01 4.34
CA VAL A 2 -11.02 16.45 4.13
C VAL A 2 -11.49 17.08 5.44
N ARG A 3 -10.86 18.18 5.87
CA ARG A 3 -11.12 18.83 7.15
C ARG A 3 -11.31 20.33 6.94
N ILE A 4 -12.37 20.89 7.51
CA ILE A 4 -12.61 22.33 7.52
C ILE A 4 -12.33 22.84 8.93
N ARG A 5 -11.42 23.82 9.04
CA ARG A 5 -10.98 24.45 10.32
C ARG A 5 -10.16 23.58 11.28
N GLY A 6 -9.47 22.55 10.77
CA GLY A 6 -8.56 21.74 11.60
C GLY A 6 -9.28 20.80 12.58
N PHE A 7 -8.59 20.39 13.65
CA PHE A 7 -9.11 19.49 14.67
C PHE A 7 -9.89 20.30 15.73
N GLN A 8 -11.21 20.15 15.81
CA GLN A 8 -12.03 20.86 16.80
C GLN A 8 -12.66 19.96 17.87
N SER A 9 -12.72 18.65 17.71
CA SER A 9 -13.12 17.73 18.79
C SER A 9 -12.75 16.27 18.46
N GLY A 10 -12.73 15.40 19.48
CA GLY A 10 -12.39 13.97 19.36
C GLY A 10 -13.48 13.11 18.70
N GLY A 11 -14.17 13.61 17.68
CA GLY A 11 -15.26 12.93 16.97
C GLY A 11 -15.12 12.96 15.44
N ASN A 12 -16.20 12.64 14.73
CA ASN A 12 -16.23 12.77 13.26
C ASN A 12 -16.30 14.26 12.86
N ASN A 13 -15.23 14.75 12.24
CA ASN A 13 -15.02 16.14 11.83
C ASN A 13 -15.20 16.34 10.30
N GLU A 14 -15.84 15.39 9.62
CA GLU A 14 -16.13 15.51 8.19
C GLU A 14 -17.16 16.62 7.95
N PRO A 15 -16.94 17.47 6.92
CA PRO A 15 -17.93 18.46 6.50
C PRO A 15 -19.11 17.78 5.79
N LEU A 16 -20.25 18.45 5.76
CA LEU A 16 -21.38 18.01 4.95
C LEU A 16 -21.14 18.38 3.48
N TYR A 17 -21.26 17.41 2.56
CA TYR A 17 -21.26 17.68 1.13
C TYR A 17 -22.69 17.85 0.64
N VAL A 18 -22.95 18.84 -0.20
CA VAL A 18 -24.25 19.07 -0.84
C VAL A 18 -24.01 19.11 -2.34
N ILE A 19 -24.46 18.08 -3.06
CA ILE A 19 -24.32 17.97 -4.52
C ILE A 19 -25.68 18.27 -5.14
N ASP A 20 -25.79 19.35 -5.91
CA ASP A 20 -27.04 19.78 -6.56
C ASP A 20 -28.25 19.86 -5.60
N GLY A 21 -28.00 20.24 -4.34
CA GLY A 21 -29.01 20.34 -3.30
C GLY A 21 -29.26 19.06 -2.50
N VAL A 22 -28.66 17.92 -2.89
CA VAL A 22 -28.76 16.65 -2.17
C VAL A 22 -27.59 16.52 -1.19
N PRO A 23 -27.85 16.40 0.13
CA PRO A 23 -26.79 16.19 1.12
C PRO A 23 -26.23 14.77 1.04
N THR A 24 -24.91 14.64 0.92
CA THR A 24 -24.16 13.39 0.94
C THR A 24 -23.00 13.49 1.94
N SER A 25 -22.61 12.36 2.51
CA SER A 25 -21.42 12.25 3.35
C SER A 25 -20.17 11.88 2.55
N ASP A 26 -20.33 11.36 1.33
CA ASP A 26 -19.23 10.91 0.50
C ASP A 26 -19.27 11.56 -0.90
N PRO A 27 -18.27 12.39 -1.25
CA PRO A 27 -18.15 12.98 -2.58
C PRO A 27 -17.42 12.06 -3.59
N SER A 28 -16.97 10.87 -3.21
CA SER A 28 -16.15 9.98 -4.06
C SER A 28 -16.84 9.57 -5.37
N ASN A 29 -18.17 9.54 -5.39
CA ASN A 29 -18.98 9.17 -6.55
C ASN A 29 -19.14 10.29 -7.58
N LEU A 30 -18.61 11.48 -7.32
CA LEU A 30 -18.71 12.63 -8.23
C LEU A 30 -17.49 12.70 -9.14
N ASN A 31 -17.70 12.70 -10.46
CA ASN A 31 -16.64 12.96 -11.42
C ASN A 31 -16.23 14.44 -11.33
N PRO A 32 -14.93 14.76 -11.08
CA PRO A 32 -14.45 16.13 -11.05
C PRO A 32 -14.72 16.92 -12.35
N GLN A 33 -14.80 16.24 -13.50
CA GLN A 33 -15.09 16.88 -14.79
C GLN A 33 -16.52 17.42 -14.87
N ASP A 34 -17.45 16.89 -14.07
CA ASP A 34 -18.84 17.32 -14.05
C ASP A 34 -19.07 18.49 -13.09
N VAL A 35 -18.06 18.90 -12.32
CA VAL A 35 -18.17 20.01 -11.37
C VAL A 35 -18.16 21.35 -12.12
N ALA A 36 -19.22 22.13 -11.96
CA ALA A 36 -19.30 23.51 -12.46
C ALA A 36 -18.72 24.50 -11.45
N SER A 37 -19.02 24.33 -10.16
CA SER A 37 -18.48 25.19 -9.10
C SER A 37 -18.48 24.48 -7.75
N MET A 38 -17.54 24.87 -6.90
CA MET A 38 -17.48 24.46 -5.49
C MET A 38 -17.50 25.69 -4.60
N GLN A 39 -18.41 25.70 -3.63
CA GLN A 39 -18.50 26.73 -2.60
C GLN A 39 -18.27 26.11 -1.23
N ILE A 40 -17.47 26.77 -0.40
CA ILE A 40 -17.12 26.27 0.93
C ILE A 40 -17.66 27.25 1.96
N LEU A 41 -18.70 26.83 2.67
CA LEU A 41 -19.26 27.58 3.80
C LEU A 41 -18.47 27.22 5.05
N LYS A 42 -17.61 28.17 5.44
CA LYS A 42 -16.74 28.02 6.61
C LYS A 42 -17.45 28.45 7.87
N ASP A 43 -18.21 29.55 7.84
CA ASP A 43 -18.80 30.18 9.02
C ASP A 43 -20.14 29.56 9.43
N GLY A 44 -20.30 29.36 10.75
CA GLY A 44 -21.45 28.65 11.33
C GLY A 44 -22.82 29.31 11.10
N THR A 45 -22.87 30.60 10.75
CA THR A 45 -24.11 31.30 10.44
C THR A 45 -24.62 31.00 9.03
N SER A 46 -23.72 30.84 8.06
CA SER A 46 -24.07 30.48 6.68
C SER A 46 -24.29 28.97 6.53
N SER A 47 -23.66 28.15 7.36
CA SER A 47 -23.86 26.70 7.36
C SER A 47 -25.11 26.25 8.17
N ALA A 48 -25.63 27.08 9.09
CA ALA A 48 -26.80 26.75 9.93
C ALA A 48 -28.06 26.37 9.15
N ILE A 49 -28.22 26.84 7.91
CA ILE A 49 -29.34 26.49 7.04
C ILE A 49 -29.40 24.97 6.76
N TYR A 50 -28.26 24.27 6.82
CA TYR A 50 -28.15 22.84 6.58
C TYR A 50 -28.19 21.99 7.86
N GLY A 51 -28.52 22.60 9.01
CA GLY A 51 -28.77 21.90 10.27
C GLY A 51 -27.51 21.42 11.02
N THR A 52 -27.70 20.51 11.98
CA THR A 52 -26.62 20.06 12.89
C THR A 52 -25.45 19.36 12.19
N ARG A 53 -25.68 18.76 11.01
CA ARG A 53 -24.63 18.15 10.18
C ARG A 53 -23.66 19.17 9.57
N ALA A 54 -24.06 20.44 9.54
CA ALA A 54 -23.26 21.55 9.03
C ALA A 54 -22.35 22.21 10.08
N ALA A 55 -22.30 21.64 11.30
CA ALA A 55 -21.47 22.12 12.40
C ALA A 55 -19.96 22.12 12.06
N ASN A 56 -19.53 21.19 11.21
CA ASN A 56 -18.16 21.07 10.73
C ASN A 56 -17.89 21.85 9.41
N GLY A 57 -18.86 22.62 8.93
CA GLY A 57 -18.82 23.31 7.63
C GLY A 57 -19.55 22.55 6.51
N VAL A 58 -19.84 23.25 5.42
CA VAL A 58 -20.55 22.70 4.25
C VAL A 58 -19.76 22.94 2.97
N VAL A 59 -19.63 21.90 2.15
CA VAL A 59 -19.08 21.98 0.80
C VAL A 59 -20.24 21.81 -0.18
N ILE A 60 -20.61 22.88 -0.86
CA ILE A 60 -21.64 22.86 -1.89
C ILE A 60 -20.96 22.64 -3.23
N VAL A 61 -21.42 21.65 -3.97
CA VAL A 61 -20.96 21.31 -5.30
C VAL A 61 -22.13 21.43 -6.26
N THR A 62 -21.95 22.21 -7.32
CA THR A 62 -22.92 22.35 -8.40
C THR A 62 -22.37 21.66 -9.63
N THR A 63 -23.14 20.76 -10.26
CA THR A 63 -22.74 20.07 -11.48
C THR A 63 -23.01 20.92 -12.74
N LYS A 64 -22.31 20.59 -13.82
CA LYS A 64 -22.51 21.19 -15.14
C LYS A 64 -23.88 20.79 -15.67
N GLN A 65 -24.74 21.78 -15.91
CA GLN A 65 -26.04 21.59 -16.54
C GLN A 65 -26.01 22.01 -18.01
N GLY A 66 -26.80 21.32 -18.83
CA GLY A 66 -26.98 21.69 -20.24
C GLY A 66 -27.59 23.08 -20.39
N ARG A 67 -27.01 23.90 -21.27
CA ARG A 67 -27.55 25.23 -21.61
C ARG A 67 -28.30 25.18 -22.93
N ALA A 68 -29.42 25.88 -23.03
CA ALA A 68 -30.15 26.02 -24.28
C ALA A 68 -29.28 26.79 -25.30
N GLY A 69 -29.17 26.28 -26.52
CA GLY A 69 -28.35 26.89 -27.57
C GLY A 69 -27.49 25.86 -28.32
N ARG A 70 -26.25 26.24 -28.64
CA ARG A 70 -25.31 25.36 -29.35
C ARG A 70 -24.80 24.25 -28.41
N ALA A 71 -24.74 23.02 -28.94
CA ALA A 71 -24.11 21.90 -28.26
C ALA A 71 -22.60 22.14 -28.16
N ASP A 72 -22.07 22.07 -26.94
CA ASP A 72 -20.64 22.12 -26.66
C ASP A 72 -20.18 20.70 -26.27
N VAL A 73 -19.24 20.14 -27.02
CA VAL A 73 -18.72 18.79 -26.82
C VAL A 73 -17.24 18.91 -26.50
N SER A 74 -16.87 18.52 -25.28
CA SER A 74 -15.48 18.43 -24.84
C SER A 74 -15.08 16.98 -24.66
N TYR A 75 -13.87 16.64 -25.10
CA TYR A 75 -13.26 15.33 -24.94
C TYR A 75 -11.88 15.49 -24.31
N GLU A 76 -11.65 14.81 -23.20
CA GLU A 76 -10.38 14.79 -22.49
C GLU A 76 -9.95 13.34 -22.34
N GLY A 77 -8.70 13.03 -22.74
CA GLY A 77 -8.08 11.74 -22.55
C GLY A 77 -6.68 11.92 -21.99
N TYR A 78 -6.33 11.12 -20.99
CA TYR A 78 -4.98 11.08 -20.43
C TYR A 78 -4.47 9.64 -20.43
N VAL A 79 -3.16 9.49 -20.60
CA VAL A 79 -2.43 8.24 -20.37
C VAL A 79 -1.37 8.53 -19.32
N GLY A 80 -1.30 7.69 -18.30
CA GLY A 80 -0.32 7.80 -17.22
C GLY A 80 0.47 6.51 -17.11
N VAL A 81 1.79 6.64 -16.97
CA VAL A 81 2.66 5.54 -16.55
C VAL A 81 3.00 5.74 -15.08
N GLN A 82 2.78 4.72 -14.26
CA GLN A 82 3.15 4.75 -12.84
C GLN A 82 4.38 3.86 -12.65
N SER A 83 5.49 4.47 -12.23
CA SER A 83 6.66 3.75 -11.74
C SER A 83 6.77 3.91 -10.23
N VAL A 84 7.25 2.86 -9.55
CA VAL A 84 7.65 2.96 -8.15
C VAL A 84 8.91 3.83 -8.12
N THR A 85 8.89 4.92 -7.37
CA THR A 85 10.09 5.76 -7.18
C THR A 85 11.13 4.97 -6.39
N ASP A 86 12.41 5.05 -6.77
CA ASP A 86 13.51 4.24 -6.21
C ASP A 86 13.63 4.27 -4.67
N ASN A 87 13.04 5.26 -4.01
CA ASN A 87 13.05 5.43 -2.55
C ASN A 87 11.73 5.08 -1.84
N MET A 88 10.75 4.56 -2.57
CA MET A 88 9.44 4.17 -2.01
C MET A 88 9.45 2.75 -1.43
N VAL A 89 10.41 1.92 -1.85
CA VAL A 89 10.70 0.64 -1.21
C VAL A 89 11.84 0.88 -0.22
N PRO A 90 11.63 0.63 1.09
CA PRO A 90 12.72 0.69 2.06
C PRO A 90 13.86 -0.21 1.58
N ALA A 91 15.09 0.28 1.66
CA ALA A 91 16.27 -0.55 1.37
C ALA A 91 16.22 -1.77 2.29
N MET A 92 16.01 -2.94 1.69
CA MET A 92 16.03 -4.21 2.40
C MET A 92 17.47 -4.63 2.58
N LEU A 93 17.80 -5.19 3.74
CA LEU A 93 19.11 -5.75 3.95
C LEU A 93 19.31 -6.93 3.01
N ASP A 94 20.48 -6.96 2.39
CA ASP A 94 20.90 -8.14 1.66
C ASP A 94 21.17 -9.32 2.62
N ASN A 95 21.22 -10.56 2.13
CA ASN A 95 21.46 -11.75 2.95
C ASN A 95 22.78 -11.64 3.75
N GLN A 96 23.81 -11.03 3.17
CA GLN A 96 25.09 -10.78 3.85
C GLN A 96 24.95 -9.72 4.97
N GLU A 97 24.32 -8.59 4.67
CA GLU A 97 24.07 -7.51 5.64
C GLU A 97 23.18 -8.00 6.78
N TYR A 98 22.19 -8.84 6.47
CA TYR A 98 21.31 -9.45 7.45
C TYR A 98 22.08 -10.40 8.39
N ILE A 99 23.02 -11.19 7.87
CA ILE A 99 23.89 -12.03 8.71
C ILE A 99 24.78 -11.17 9.63
N GLU A 100 25.34 -10.07 9.13
CA GLU A 100 26.11 -9.14 9.96
C GLU A 100 25.24 -8.51 11.05
N TYR A 101 23.99 -8.17 10.73
CA TYR A 101 23.01 -7.74 11.72
C TYR A 101 22.73 -8.82 12.77
N LEU A 102 22.55 -10.09 12.38
CA LEU A 102 22.35 -11.20 13.32
C LEU A 102 23.56 -11.40 14.23
N LYS A 103 24.78 -11.29 13.70
CA LYS A 103 26.03 -11.35 14.48
C LYS A 103 26.11 -10.19 15.49
N ARG A 104 25.79 -8.97 15.06
CA ARG A 104 25.85 -7.77 15.89
C ARG A 104 24.76 -7.73 16.97
N SER A 105 23.55 -8.20 16.64
CA SER A 105 22.41 -8.21 17.57
C SER A 105 22.52 -9.32 18.63
N GLY A 106 23.47 -10.26 18.49
CA GLY A 106 23.59 -11.41 19.38
C GLY A 106 22.41 -12.38 19.21
N ALA A 107 21.81 -12.42 18.02
CA ALA A 107 20.70 -13.32 17.72
C ALA A 107 21.13 -14.77 17.96
N GLY A 108 20.23 -15.59 18.52
CA GLY A 108 20.43 -17.03 18.68
C GLY A 108 20.43 -17.77 17.34
N SER A 109 20.40 -19.10 17.37
CA SER A 109 20.38 -19.91 16.15
C SER A 109 19.22 -19.52 15.21
N HIS A 110 19.54 -19.27 13.95
CA HIS A 110 18.59 -18.94 12.90
C HIS A 110 18.32 -20.17 12.02
N PRO A 111 17.05 -20.52 11.73
CA PRO A 111 16.71 -21.74 10.99
C PRO A 111 17.30 -21.80 9.59
N VAL A 112 17.56 -20.65 8.96
CA VAL A 112 18.15 -20.56 7.62
C VAL A 112 19.66 -20.32 7.65
N PHE A 113 20.16 -19.55 8.61
CA PHE A 113 21.55 -19.04 8.58
C PHE A 113 22.47 -19.76 9.56
N GLY A 114 21.94 -20.68 10.38
CA GLY A 114 22.74 -21.49 11.30
C GLY A 114 22.92 -20.87 12.68
N ALA A 115 24.04 -21.15 13.33
CA ALA A 115 24.32 -20.72 14.71
C ALA A 115 25.09 -19.39 14.78
N PRO A 116 25.08 -18.68 15.93
CA PRO A 116 25.63 -17.33 16.05
C PRO A 116 27.11 -17.18 15.71
N ALA A 117 27.91 -18.21 16.02
CA ALA A 117 29.35 -18.25 15.72
C ALA A 117 29.67 -18.64 14.27
N SER A 118 28.68 -19.11 13.51
CA SER A 118 28.86 -19.69 12.17
C SER A 118 27.75 -19.28 11.21
N PHE A 119 27.18 -18.08 11.36
CA PHE A 119 26.16 -17.61 10.43
C PHE A 119 26.75 -17.50 9.02
N SER A 120 26.17 -18.25 8.08
CA SER A 120 26.55 -18.27 6.66
C SER A 120 25.31 -18.29 5.79
N VAL A 121 25.37 -17.68 4.60
CA VAL A 121 24.34 -17.85 3.59
C VAL A 121 24.45 -19.30 3.11
N PRO A 122 23.39 -20.13 3.23
CA PRO A 122 23.40 -21.48 2.65
C PRO A 122 23.47 -21.38 1.11
N ASP A 123 23.57 -22.49 0.39
CA ASP A 123 23.42 -22.47 -1.08
C ASP A 123 21.95 -22.74 -1.48
N TYR A 124 21.26 -23.51 -0.64
CA TYR A 124 19.89 -23.94 -0.84
C TYR A 124 19.08 -23.84 0.46
N ILE A 125 17.81 -23.43 0.37
CA ILE A 125 16.86 -23.46 1.48
C ILE A 125 15.84 -24.55 1.19
N ILE A 126 15.74 -25.55 2.06
CA ILE A 126 14.76 -26.62 1.92
C ILE A 126 13.55 -26.31 2.79
N ASN A 127 12.36 -26.33 2.20
CA ASN A 127 11.09 -26.29 2.93
C ASN A 127 10.32 -27.60 2.69
N SER A 128 10.54 -28.57 3.58
CA SER A 128 9.88 -29.87 3.57
C SER A 128 9.27 -30.20 4.94
N SER A 129 8.36 -31.18 4.99
CA SER A 129 7.75 -31.66 6.23
C SER A 129 8.75 -32.28 7.20
N ALA A 130 9.89 -32.77 6.71
CA ALA A 130 10.95 -33.38 7.53
C ALA A 130 12.06 -32.39 7.96
N PHE A 131 12.27 -31.29 7.22
CA PHE A 131 13.32 -30.32 7.51
C PHE A 131 12.99 -28.96 6.90
N LYS A 132 13.24 -27.90 7.67
CA LYS A 132 13.06 -26.51 7.27
C LYS A 132 14.33 -25.74 7.63
N GLY A 133 15.15 -25.41 6.64
CA GLY A 133 16.40 -24.70 6.89
C GLY A 133 17.35 -24.63 5.69
N GLY A 134 18.47 -23.95 5.89
CA GLY A 134 19.55 -23.80 4.91
C GLY A 134 20.50 -24.99 4.87
N VAL A 135 20.90 -25.41 3.67
CA VAL A 135 21.91 -26.46 3.44
C VAL A 135 22.94 -26.04 2.37
N SER A 136 24.13 -26.67 2.43
CA SER A 136 25.21 -26.54 1.44
C SER A 136 24.90 -27.33 0.17
N ALA A 137 25.46 -26.91 -0.98
CA ALA A 137 25.37 -27.64 -2.26
C ALA A 137 25.90 -29.08 -2.22
N SER A 138 26.76 -29.39 -1.25
CA SER A 138 27.34 -30.73 -1.04
C SER A 138 26.50 -31.64 -0.14
N ASP A 139 25.40 -31.15 0.45
CA ASP A 139 24.52 -31.97 1.29
C ASP A 139 23.62 -32.86 0.41
N PRO A 140 23.56 -34.19 0.65
CA PRO A 140 22.65 -35.09 -0.06
C PRO A 140 21.18 -34.66 -0.04
N ARG A 141 20.76 -33.84 0.94
CA ARG A 141 19.40 -33.27 1.05
C ARG A 141 19.12 -32.17 0.03
N ALA A 142 20.16 -31.54 -0.52
CA ALA A 142 20.08 -30.54 -1.59
C ALA A 142 20.21 -31.15 -2.99
N ASN A 143 20.24 -32.49 -3.11
CA ASN A 143 20.38 -33.16 -4.41
C ASN A 143 19.17 -32.85 -5.32
N PRO A 144 19.42 -32.33 -6.54
CA PRO A 144 18.39 -32.11 -7.54
C PRO A 144 17.51 -33.29 -7.90
N ASP A 145 18.06 -34.50 -7.84
CA ASP A 145 17.31 -35.70 -8.24
C ASP A 145 16.21 -36.10 -7.22
N LEU A 146 16.20 -35.46 -6.04
CA LEU A 146 15.18 -35.61 -5.01
C LEU A 146 14.09 -34.51 -5.06
N TYR A 147 14.07 -33.67 -6.11
CA TYR A 147 13.01 -32.69 -6.40
C TYR A 147 11.68 -33.40 -6.78
N SER A 148 11.16 -34.24 -5.89
CA SER A 148 9.86 -34.90 -6.04
C SER A 148 8.76 -33.92 -5.63
N LEU A 149 7.71 -33.83 -6.47
CA LEU A 149 6.48 -33.08 -6.19
C LEU A 149 5.58 -33.81 -5.16
N SER A 150 6.02 -34.93 -4.59
CA SER A 150 5.28 -35.69 -3.59
C SER A 150 6.22 -36.44 -2.63
N PRO A 151 6.36 -36.00 -1.36
CA PRO A 151 5.86 -34.73 -0.83
C PRO A 151 6.63 -33.53 -1.42
N LEU A 152 5.99 -32.37 -1.49
CA LEU A 152 6.54 -31.16 -2.13
C LEU A 152 7.85 -30.71 -1.47
N TYR A 153 9.00 -30.92 -2.13
CA TYR A 153 10.28 -30.34 -1.72
C TYR A 153 10.49 -29.01 -2.45
N GLN A 154 10.13 -27.89 -1.81
CA GLN A 154 10.49 -26.57 -2.33
C GLN A 154 11.90 -26.25 -1.86
N ILE A 155 12.90 -26.50 -2.72
CA ILE A 155 14.27 -26.08 -2.50
C ILE A 155 14.49 -24.76 -3.24
N LEU A 156 14.81 -23.70 -2.50
CA LEU A 156 15.07 -22.37 -3.05
C LEU A 156 16.58 -22.15 -3.12
N LYS A 157 17.12 -21.81 -4.29
CA LYS A 157 18.51 -21.35 -4.37
C LYS A 157 18.61 -19.99 -3.69
N THR A 158 19.55 -19.88 -2.77
CA THR A 158 19.85 -18.58 -2.16
C THR A 158 21.09 -18.01 -2.82
N SER A 159 21.03 -16.73 -3.13
CA SER A 159 22.16 -15.97 -3.65
C SER A 159 22.64 -14.98 -2.59
N PRO A 160 23.89 -14.48 -2.71
CA PRO A 160 24.38 -13.42 -1.84
C PRO A 160 23.47 -12.19 -1.81
N GLN A 161 22.70 -11.95 -2.89
CA GLN A 161 21.82 -10.80 -3.17
C GLN A 161 20.32 -11.05 -2.88
N GLY A 162 19.95 -12.23 -2.39
CA GLY A 162 18.55 -12.62 -2.15
C GLY A 162 18.17 -14.02 -2.65
N ILE A 163 16.94 -14.45 -2.40
CA ILE A 163 16.44 -15.78 -2.81
C ILE A 163 15.92 -15.70 -4.25
N GLN A 164 16.47 -16.53 -5.15
CA GLN A 164 15.99 -16.63 -6.53
C GLN A 164 15.19 -17.91 -6.73
N LEU A 165 14.06 -17.80 -7.43
CA LEU A 165 13.29 -18.95 -7.89
C LEU A 165 14.08 -19.64 -9.01
N VAL A 166 14.18 -20.97 -8.96
CA VAL A 166 14.67 -21.82 -10.05
C VAL A 166 13.48 -22.43 -10.76
#